data_AF-A0A537PVB3-F1
#
_entry.id   AF-A0A537PVB3-F1
#
_cell.length_a   1.000
_cell.length_b   1.000
_cell.length_c   1.000
_cell.angle_alpha   90.00
_cell.angle_beta   90.00
_cell.angle_gamma   90.00
#
_symmetry.space_group_name_H-M   'P 1'
#
loop_
_entity.id
_entity.type
_entity.pdbx_description
1 polymer ?
#
loop_
_entity_poly.entity_id
_entity_poly.type
_entity_poly.pdbx_seq_one_letter_code
_entity_poly.pdbx_strand_id
1 'polypeptide(L)' 'MARELYQEASTYCHPVKDYVSRDLFEELMADEEDHIDFLKTQLDLAAKLGLELYAQHHIGEPDED' A
#
# COMPACT_ATOMS: atom_id res chain seq x y z
N MET A 1 -2.49 10.99 3.66
CA MET A 1 -2.11 9.55 3.68
C MET A 1 -0.62 9.41 3.42
N ALA A 2 0.02 8.27 3.74
CA ALA A 2 1.48 8.08 3.62
C ALA A 2 2.05 8.49 2.26
N ARG A 3 1.35 8.15 1.15
CA ARG A 3 1.70 8.58 -0.20
C ARG A 3 1.83 10.11 -0.35
N GLU A 4 0.87 10.87 0.18
CA GLU A 4 0.88 12.35 0.10
C GLU A 4 2.06 12.93 0.89
N LEU A 5 2.38 12.32 2.03
CA LEU A 5 3.55 12.71 2.83
C LEU A 5 4.86 12.45 2.08
N TYR A 6 5.01 11.28 1.46
CA TYR A 6 6.21 10.96 0.69
C TYR A 6 6.36 11.83 -0.56
N GLN A 7 5.25 12.19 -1.21
CA GLN A 7 5.25 13.16 -2.31
C GLN A 7 5.73 14.55 -1.86
N GLU A 8 5.23 15.05 -0.73
CA GLU A 8 5.66 16.32 -0.16
C GLU A 8 7.14 16.30 0.25
N ALA A 9 7.58 15.21 0.88
CA ALA A 9 8.96 15.01 1.31
C ALA A 9 9.94 14.93 0.12
N SER A 10 9.62 14.14 -0.92
CA SER A 10 10.40 14.09 -2.16
C SER A 10 10.51 15.48 -2.83
N THR A 11 9.41 16.23 -2.84
CA THR A 11 9.39 17.61 -3.37
C THR A 11 10.28 18.56 -2.55
N TYR A 12 10.32 18.39 -1.22
CA TYR A 12 11.17 19.19 -0.33
C TYR A 12 12.67 18.89 -0.50
N CYS A 13 13.03 17.65 -0.84
CA CYS A 13 14.42 17.26 -1.09
C CYS A 13 15.03 18.00 -2.30
N HIS A 14 14.21 18.39 -3.28
CA HIS A 14 14.65 19.08 -4.50
C HIS A 14 15.38 20.42 -4.27
N PRO A 15 14.82 21.42 -3.56
CA PRO A 15 15.48 22.72 -3.32
C PRO A 15 16.76 22.60 -2.48
N VAL A 16 16.86 21.59 -1.60
CA VAL A 16 18.05 21.37 -0.75
C VAL A 16 19.09 20.43 -1.40
N LYS A 17 18.80 19.93 -2.61
CA LYS A 17 19.67 19.02 -3.39
C LYS A 17 19.97 17.70 -2.68
N ASP A 18 19.02 17.21 -1.89
CA ASP A 18 19.11 15.91 -1.22
C ASP A 18 18.55 14.80 -2.13
N TYR A 19 19.37 14.33 -3.06
CA TYR A 19 18.90 13.34 -4.04
C TYR A 19 18.73 11.94 -3.45
N VAL A 20 19.48 11.58 -2.41
CA VAL A 20 19.40 10.23 -1.82
C VAL A 20 18.09 10.08 -1.04
N SER A 21 17.71 11.07 -0.23
CA SER A 21 16.42 11.01 0.45
C SER A 21 15.25 11.17 -0.50
N ARG A 22 15.38 11.96 -1.58
CA ARG A 22 14.36 12.01 -2.65
C ARG A 22 14.09 10.61 -3.22
N ASP A 23 15.14 9.89 -3.61
CA ASP A 23 15.00 8.57 -4.24
C ASP A 23 14.36 7.57 -3.29
N LEU A 24 14.71 7.62 -2.00
CA LEU A 24 14.05 6.82 -0.96
C LEU A 24 12.55 7.15 -0.83
N PHE A 25 12.17 8.43 -0.86
CA PHE A 25 10.76 8.81 -0.81
C PHE A 25 9.99 8.40 -2.08
N GLU A 26 10.63 8.43 -3.24
CA GLU A 26 10.03 7.95 -4.49
C GLU A 26 9.82 6.43 -4.48
N GLU A 27 10.78 5.66 -3.97
CA GLU A 27 10.64 4.21 -3.77
C GLU A 27 9.48 3.89 -2.83
N LEU A 28 9.45 4.51 -1.64
CA LEU A 28 8.36 4.30 -0.68
C LEU A 28 7.01 4.75 -1.25
N MET A 29 6.96 5.82 -2.04
CA MET A 29 5.73 6.26 -2.67
C MET A 29 5.18 5.22 -3.66
N ALA A 30 6.06 4.51 -4.39
CA ALA A 30 5.66 3.42 -5.26
C ALA A 30 5.11 2.23 -4.46
N ASP A 31 5.78 1.85 -3.37
CA ASP A 31 5.30 0.79 -2.47
C ASP A 31 3.90 1.10 -1.91
N GLU A 32 3.63 2.35 -1.53
CA GLU A 32 2.30 2.72 -1.04
C GLU A 32 1.22 2.70 -2.13
N GLU A 33 1.55 2.94 -3.40
CA GLU A 33 0.57 2.77 -4.50
C GLU A 33 0.22 1.29 -4.68
N ASP A 34 1.19 0.39 -4.60
CA ASP A 34 0.96 -1.05 -4.66
C ASP A 34 0.09 -1.52 -3.47
N HIS A 35 0.35 -0.99 -2.25
CA HIS A 35 -0.50 -1.26 -1.08
C HIS A 35 -1.93 -0.72 -1.27
N ILE A 36 -2.08 0.48 -1.80
CA ILE A 36 -3.39 1.08 -2.08
C ILE A 36 -4.17 0.22 -3.08
N ASP A 37 -3.51 -0.25 -4.14
CA ASP A 37 -4.15 -1.07 -5.18
C ASP A 37 -4.50 -2.47 -4.67
N PHE A 38 -3.66 -3.07 -3.82
CA PHE A 38 -4.01 -4.29 -3.09
C PHE A 38 -5.28 -4.09 -2.26
N LEU A 39 -5.34 -3.05 -1.41
CA LEU A 39 -6.49 -2.79 -0.54
C LEU A 39 -7.78 -2.48 -1.34
N LYS A 40 -7.68 -1.72 -2.44
CA LYS A 40 -8.81 -1.49 -3.35
C LYS A 40 -9.32 -2.80 -3.95
N THR A 41 -8.42 -3.69 -4.34
CA THR A 41 -8.76 -5.02 -4.86
C THR A 41 -9.49 -5.84 -3.79
N GLN A 42 -9.01 -5.83 -2.54
CA GLN A 42 -9.68 -6.55 -1.44
C GLN A 42 -11.09 -6.01 -1.17
N LEU A 43 -11.25 -4.68 -1.16
CA LEU A 43 -12.56 -4.04 -0.98
C LEU A 43 -13.52 -4.38 -2.12
N ASP A 44 -13.04 -4.38 -3.37
CA ASP A 44 -13.84 -4.75 -4.54
C ASP A 44 -14.26 -6.22 -4.51
N LEU A 45 -13.36 -7.13 -4.11
CA LEU A 45 -13.68 -8.55 -3.90
C LEU A 45 -14.73 -8.74 -2.82
N ALA A 46 -14.58 -8.08 -1.66
CA ALA A 46 -15.56 -8.13 -0.59
C ALA A 46 -16.92 -7.58 -1.03
N ALA A 47 -16.96 -6.51 -1.82
CA ALA A 47 -18.19 -5.94 -2.37
C ALA A 47 -18.87 -6.88 -3.39
N LYS A 48 -18.09 -7.60 -4.20
CA LYS A 48 -18.61 -8.51 -5.24
C LYS A 48 -19.08 -9.86 -4.70
N LEU A 49 -18.38 -10.40 -3.69
CA LEU A 49 -18.65 -11.73 -3.13
C LEU A 49 -19.52 -11.69 -1.88
N GLY A 50 -19.57 -10.56 -1.18
CA GLY A 50 -20.04 -10.49 0.20
C GLY A 50 -18.89 -10.76 1.18
N LEU A 51 -18.98 -10.14 2.36
CA LEU A 51 -17.90 -10.15 3.35
C LEU A 51 -17.60 -11.56 3.87
N GLU A 52 -18.63 -12.39 4.04
CA GLU A 52 -18.51 -13.73 4.59
C GLU A 52 -17.73 -14.66 3.65
N LEU A 53 -18.06 -14.64 2.35
CA LEU A 53 -17.37 -15.46 1.35
C LEU A 53 -15.93 -14.99 1.14
N TYR A 54 -15.70 -13.68 1.12
CA TYR A 54 -14.35 -13.12 1.06
C TYR A 54 -13.51 -13.54 2.28
N ALA A 55 -14.02 -13.33 3.50
CA ALA A 55 -13.29 -13.63 4.73
C ALA A 55 -13.03 -15.15 4.89
N GLN A 56 -13.98 -16.00 4.51
CA GLN A 56 -13.81 -17.45 4.55
C GLN A 56 -12.60 -17.92 3.74
N HIS A 57 -12.35 -17.30 2.58
CA HIS A 57 -11.21 -17.63 1.72
C HIS A 57 -9.85 -17.29 2.38
N HIS A 58 -9.82 -16.43 3.39
CA HIS A 58 -8.59 -15.95 4.04
C HIS A 58 -8.36 -16.53 5.44
N ILE A 59 -9.08 -17.58 5.86
CA ILE A 59 -8.91 -18.23 7.18
C ILE A 59 -7.55 -18.95 7.31
N GLY A 60 -6.94 -19.36 6.19
CA GLY A 60 -5.70 -20.15 6.19
C GLY A 60 -5.95 -21.64 6.42
N GLU A 61 -4.87 -22.41 6.49
CA GLU A 61 -4.93 -23.84 6.82
C GLU A 61 -4.92 -24.01 8.35
N PRO A 62 -5.67 -24.99 8.89
CA PRO A 62 -5.61 -25.31 10.31
C PRO A 62 -4.21 -25.87 10.64
N ASP A 63 -3.70 -25.52 11.83
CA ASP A 63 -2.47 -26.12 12.35
C ASP A 63 -2.65 -27.65 12.48
N GLU A 64 -1.69 -28.42 11.98
CA GLU A 64 -1.61 -29.87 12.21
C GLU A 64 -0.93 -30.10 13.58
N ASP A 65 -1.70 -30.52 14.59
CA ASP A 65 -1.19 -30.97 15.90
C ASP A 65 -0.31 -32.23 15.80
#